data_AF-A0A916GRK4-F1
#
_entry.id   AF-A0A916GRK4-F1
#
_cell.length_a   1.000
_cell.length_b   1.000
_cell.length_c   1.000
_cell.angle_alpha   90.00
_cell.angle_beta   90.00
_cell.angle_gamma   90.00
#
_symmetry.space_group_name_H-M   'P 1'
#
loop_
_entity.id
_entity.type
_entity.pdbx_description
1 polymer ?
#
loop_
_entity_poly.entity_id
_entity_poly.type
_entity_poly.pdbx_seq_one_letter_code
_entity_poly.pdbx_strand_id
1 'polypeptide(L)'
;LSWNWLPLFPMFLVYLVSGVAETNRAPFDVVEGESEIVAGHMVEYSGMAFALFFLGEYANMILVSAMVSLFFLGGWLSPVGFLPDGIWWLVAKLCVILFIFLWIRATFPRYRYDQIMRLGWKVFVPICLLWIPVVGIWMMSPFNIWK
;
A
#
# COMPACT_ATOMS: atom_id res chain seq x y z
N LEU A 1 13.74 11.71 7.26
CA LEU A 1 12.89 11.30 6.12
C LEU A 1 13.57 11.79 4.86
N SER A 2 13.43 11.05 3.76
CA SER A 2 14.02 11.39 2.47
C SER A 2 13.09 10.90 1.36
N TRP A 3 13.30 11.41 0.15
CA TRP A 3 12.48 11.11 -1.02
C TRP A 3 12.95 9.80 -1.64
N ASN A 4 12.32 8.69 -1.25
CA ASN A 4 12.85 7.35 -1.46
C ASN A 4 12.13 6.57 -2.55
N TRP A 5 11.06 7.13 -3.08
CA TRP A 5 10.26 6.52 -4.13
C TRP A 5 11.04 6.30 -5.45
N LEU A 6 12.01 7.17 -5.78
CA LEU A 6 12.84 7.01 -6.98
C LEU A 6 13.95 5.95 -6.81
N PRO A 7 14.81 6.02 -5.76
CA PRO A 7 15.84 5.00 -5.55
C PRO A 7 15.26 3.61 -5.24
N LEU A 8 14.12 3.54 -4.57
CA LEU A 8 13.46 2.29 -4.17
C LEU A 8 12.21 2.00 -5.00
N PHE A 9 12.17 2.43 -6.26
CA PHE A 9 10.98 2.33 -7.12
C PHE A 9 10.37 0.92 -7.18
N PRO A 10 11.14 -0.18 -7.34
CA PRO A 10 10.56 -1.53 -7.34
C PRO A 10 9.92 -1.89 -6.00
N MET A 11 10.53 -1.49 -4.87
CA MET A 11 10.00 -1.75 -3.54
C MET A 11 8.76 -0.91 -3.24
N PHE A 12 8.71 0.32 -3.75
CA PHE A 12 7.52 1.17 -3.67
C PHE A 12 6.32 0.51 -4.36
N LEU A 13 6.52 -0.03 -5.57
CA LEU A 13 5.45 -0.74 -6.29
C LEU A 13 5.01 -2.02 -5.56
N VAL A 14 5.96 -2.84 -5.10
CA VAL A 14 5.61 -4.05 -4.34
C VAL A 14 4.84 -3.70 -3.08
N TYR A 15 5.26 -2.67 -2.35
CA TYR A 15 4.58 -2.23 -1.13
C TYR A 15 3.19 -1.66 -1.42
N LEU A 16 3.02 -0.88 -2.50
CA LEU A 16 1.71 -0.35 -2.90
C LEU A 16 0.75 -1.48 -3.27
N VAL A 17 1.18 -2.43 -4.11
CA VAL A 17 0.32 -3.55 -4.52
C VAL A 17 0.02 -4.49 -3.34
N SER A 18 0.98 -4.73 -2.45
CA SER A 18 0.77 -5.53 -1.24
C SER A 18 -0.18 -4.83 -0.26
N GLY A 19 -0.08 -3.51 -0.13
CA GLY A 19 -1.03 -2.71 0.67
C GLY A 19 -2.45 -2.76 0.12
N VAL A 20 -2.62 -2.80 -1.21
CA VAL A 20 -3.95 -3.05 -1.83
C VAL A 20 -4.45 -4.44 -1.47
N ALA A 21 -3.60 -5.47 -1.48
CA ALA A 21 -3.97 -6.83 -1.10
C ALA A 21 -4.39 -6.94 0.37
N GLU A 22 -3.68 -6.27 1.28
CA GLU A 22 -3.96 -6.30 2.72
C GLU A 22 -5.31 -5.62 3.08
N THR A 23 -5.70 -4.60 2.32
CA THR A 23 -7.01 -3.95 2.51
C THR A 23 -8.19 -4.81 2.06
N ASN A 24 -7.95 -5.99 1.46
CA ASN A 24 -8.95 -6.95 0.99
C ASN A 24 -10.05 -6.30 0.11
N ARG A 25 -9.72 -5.22 -0.62
CA ARG A 25 -10.65 -4.52 -1.50
C ARG A 25 -10.38 -4.86 -2.96
N ALA A 26 -11.43 -4.71 -3.78
CA ALA A 26 -11.32 -4.92 -5.23
C ALA A 26 -10.12 -4.14 -5.77
N PRO A 27 -9.16 -4.79 -6.44
CA PRO A 27 -9.27 -6.06 -7.17
C PRO A 27 -8.87 -7.35 -6.39
N PHE A 28 -8.38 -7.25 -5.15
CA PHE A 28 -7.97 -8.38 -4.29
C PHE A 28 -9.01 -8.68 -3.21
N ASP A 29 -10.25 -8.81 -3.66
CA ASP A 29 -11.43 -8.96 -2.81
C ASP A 29 -11.71 -10.45 -2.54
N VAL A 30 -10.86 -11.09 -1.74
CA VAL A 30 -10.98 -12.54 -1.47
C VAL A 30 -12.13 -12.81 -0.49
N VAL A 31 -12.24 -11.98 0.55
CA VAL A 31 -13.20 -12.16 1.65
C VAL A 31 -14.64 -11.85 1.22
N GLU A 32 -14.85 -10.94 0.26
CA GLU A 32 -16.19 -10.57 -0.23
C GLU A 32 -16.50 -11.22 -1.60
N GLY A 33 -15.49 -11.74 -2.30
CA GLY A 33 -15.56 -12.11 -3.72
C GLY A 33 -15.66 -13.61 -4.05
N GLU A 34 -15.61 -14.51 -3.07
CA GLU A 34 -15.94 -15.92 -3.29
C GLU A 34 -17.45 -16.13 -3.21
N SER A 35 -18.04 -16.43 -4.37
CA SER A 35 -19.47 -16.39 -4.65
C SER A 35 -20.29 -17.51 -3.96
N GLU A 36 -19.80 -18.11 -2.88
CA GLU A 36 -20.42 -19.27 -2.22
C GLU A 36 -20.07 -19.52 -0.73
N ILE A 37 -19.20 -18.75 -0.07
CA ILE A 37 -19.05 -18.83 1.41
C ILE A 37 -19.21 -17.43 2.00
N VAL A 38 -20.48 -17.11 2.25
CA VAL A 38 -21.01 -16.08 3.15
C VAL A 38 -19.94 -15.18 3.77
N ALA A 39 -19.84 -13.93 3.28
CA ALA A 39 -19.03 -12.86 3.89
C ALA A 39 -19.33 -12.78 5.40
N GLY A 40 -18.52 -13.48 6.20
CA GLY A 40 -18.94 -13.96 7.52
C GLY A 40 -19.39 -12.83 8.43
N HIS A 41 -18.54 -11.80 8.58
CA HIS A 41 -18.87 -10.66 9.44
C HIS A 41 -19.98 -9.77 8.88
N MET A 42 -20.25 -9.82 7.57
CA MET A 42 -21.32 -9.05 6.94
C MET A 42 -22.69 -9.71 7.05
N VAL A 43 -22.74 -11.04 7.27
CA VAL A 43 -23.98 -11.81 7.38
C VAL A 43 -24.32 -12.16 8.83
N GLU A 44 -23.31 -12.29 9.70
CA GLU A 44 -23.50 -12.68 11.10
C GLU A 44 -23.76 -11.50 12.04
N TYR A 45 -23.29 -10.29 11.71
CA TYR A 45 -23.42 -9.11 12.57
C TYR A 45 -24.41 -8.08 12.01
N SER A 46 -25.24 -7.52 12.88
CA SER A 46 -26.22 -6.47 12.55
C SER A 46 -25.95 -5.17 13.34
N GLY A 47 -26.37 -4.02 12.79
CA GLY A 47 -26.34 -2.72 13.45
C GLY A 47 -24.94 -2.16 13.69
N MET A 48 -24.60 -1.91 14.96
CA MET A 48 -23.34 -1.25 15.36
C MET A 48 -22.10 -2.14 15.15
N ALA A 49 -22.23 -3.45 15.37
CA ALA A 49 -21.12 -4.39 15.21
C ALA A 49 -20.67 -4.47 13.74
N PHE A 50 -21.63 -4.51 12.81
CA PHE A 50 -21.37 -4.39 11.38
C PHE A 50 -20.62 -3.09 11.05
N ALA A 51 -21.07 -1.94 11.58
CA ALA A 51 -20.43 -0.65 11.33
C ALA A 51 -18.97 -0.60 11.81
N LEU A 52 -18.64 -1.27 12.93
CA LEU A 52 -17.27 -1.33 13.44
C LEU A 52 -16.31 -2.12 12.54
N PHE A 53 -16.77 -3.20 11.90
CA PHE A 53 -15.94 -3.93 10.94
C PHE A 53 -15.63 -3.10 9.70
N PHE A 54 -16.63 -2.40 9.14
CA PHE A 54 -16.40 -1.48 8.03
C PHE A 54 -15.48 -0.33 8.43
N LEU A 55 -15.67 0.25 9.63
CA LEU A 55 -14.79 1.29 10.14
C LEU A 55 -13.34 0.79 10.25
N GLY A 56 -13.14 -0.45 10.73
CA GLY A 56 -11.83 -1.08 10.83
C GLY A 56 -11.15 -1.27 9.48
N GLU A 57 -11.87 -1.74 8.47
CA GLU A 57 -11.33 -1.90 7.10
C GLU A 57 -10.94 -0.54 6.49
N TYR A 58 -11.78 0.50 6.65
CA TYR A 58 -11.45 1.85 6.18
C TYR A 58 -10.31 2.49 6.98
N ALA A 59 -10.23 2.24 8.28
CA ALA A 59 -9.11 2.66 9.11
C ALA A 59 -7.81 2.00 8.65
N ASN A 60 -7.84 0.71 8.29
CA ASN A 60 -6.68 0.02 7.74
C ASN A 60 -6.23 0.64 6.40
N MET A 61 -7.16 1.01 5.52
CA MET A 61 -6.84 1.70 4.27
C MET A 61 -6.12 3.04 4.50
N ILE A 62 -6.57 3.81 5.49
CA ILE A 62 -5.93 5.07 5.89
C ILE A 62 -4.54 4.81 6.48
N LEU A 63 -4.39 3.76 7.30
CA LEU A 63 -3.12 3.37 7.92
C LEU A 63 -2.09 2.99 6.86
N VAL A 64 -2.43 2.09 5.94
CA VAL A 64 -1.53 1.68 4.85
C VAL A 64 -1.12 2.89 4.00
N SER A 65 -2.07 3.76 3.68
CA SER A 65 -1.80 5.00 2.93
C SER A 65 -0.84 5.94 3.68
N ALA A 66 -0.99 6.05 5.01
CA ALA A 66 -0.08 6.82 5.85
C ALA A 66 1.34 6.20 5.87
N MET A 67 1.46 4.87 5.97
CA MET A 67 2.75 4.18 5.95
C MET A 67 3.48 4.37 4.61
N VAL A 68 2.78 4.25 3.48
CA VAL A 68 3.34 4.51 2.13
C VAL A 68 3.89 5.95 2.05
N SER A 69 3.13 6.93 2.55
CA SER A 69 3.53 8.34 2.57
C SER A 69 4.80 8.57 3.40
N LEU A 70 4.89 7.92 4.57
CA LEU A 70 6.03 8.06 5.47
C LEU A 70 7.30 7.37 4.95
N PHE A 71 7.19 6.15 4.43
CA PHE A 71 8.37 5.37 4.03
C PHE A 71 8.97 5.82 2.69
N PHE A 72 8.13 6.15 1.71
CA PHE A 72 8.60 6.37 0.34
C PHE A 72 8.51 7.83 -0.12
N LEU A 73 7.48 8.56 0.30
CA LEU A 73 7.20 9.91 -0.20
C LEU A 73 7.72 11.03 0.71
N GLY A 74 8.63 10.70 1.63
CA GLY A 74 9.24 11.69 2.52
C GLY A 74 8.29 12.28 3.56
N GLY A 75 7.11 11.68 3.77
CA GLY A 75 6.15 12.02 4.83
C GLY A 75 5.81 13.51 4.88
N TRP A 76 6.35 14.19 5.90
CA TRP A 76 6.09 15.59 6.25
C TRP A 76 6.90 16.60 5.42
N LEU A 77 7.88 16.10 4.64
CA LEU A 77 8.74 16.95 3.83
C LEU A 77 7.99 17.52 2.63
N SER A 78 8.16 18.81 2.40
CA SER A 78 7.67 19.50 1.21
C SER A 78 8.40 18.99 -0.05
N PRO A 79 7.69 18.76 -1.17
CA PRO A 79 8.30 18.54 -2.48
C PRO A 79 9.02 19.78 -3.00
N VAL A 80 8.61 20.95 -2.53
CA VAL A 80 9.06 22.25 -3.02
C VAL A 80 9.86 22.89 -1.90
N GLY A 81 11.17 23.04 -2.11
CA GLY A 81 12.10 23.56 -1.09
C GLY A 81 11.82 24.99 -0.63
N PHE A 82 10.86 25.69 -1.24
CA PHE A 82 10.41 27.02 -0.83
C PHE A 82 9.28 27.00 0.21
N LEU A 83 8.57 25.88 0.38
CA LEU A 83 7.45 25.77 1.31
C LEU A 83 7.88 25.07 2.61
N PRO A 84 7.45 25.57 3.78
CA PRO A 84 7.78 24.94 5.05
C PRO A 84 7.18 23.53 5.14
N ASP A 85 7.94 22.63 5.77
CA ASP A 85 7.49 21.28 6.08
C ASP A 85 6.31 21.33 7.06
N GLY A 86 5.33 20.45 6.87
CA GLY A 86 4.10 20.54 7.64
C GLY A 86 3.15 19.36 7.46
N ILE A 87 2.20 19.26 8.40
CA ILE A 87 1.21 18.17 8.44
C ILE A 87 0.31 18.15 7.21
N TRP A 88 0.08 19.32 6.61
CA TRP A 88 -0.73 19.47 5.41
C TRP A 88 -0.15 18.71 4.22
N TRP A 89 1.17 18.57 4.13
CA TRP A 89 1.81 17.75 3.11
C TRP A 89 1.58 16.26 3.32
N LEU A 90 1.61 15.82 4.58
CA LEU A 90 1.29 14.43 4.92
C LEU A 90 -0.16 14.11 4.54
N VAL A 91 -1.10 14.98 4.90
CA VAL A 91 -2.53 14.83 4.56
C VAL A 91 -2.75 14.86 3.06
N ALA A 92 -2.12 15.77 2.33
CA ALA A 92 -2.23 15.84 0.87
C ALA A 92 -1.73 14.56 0.19
N LYS A 93 -0.56 14.05 0.61
CA LYS A 93 -0.02 12.77 0.09
C LYS A 93 -0.92 11.59 0.44
N LEU A 94 -1.48 11.57 1.65
CA LEU A 94 -2.43 10.56 2.08
C LEU A 94 -3.68 10.58 1.19
N CYS A 95 -4.24 11.76 0.89
CA CYS A 95 -5.36 11.91 -0.03
C CYS A 95 -5.03 11.41 -1.45
N VAL A 96 -3.82 11.71 -1.96
CA VAL A 96 -3.37 11.22 -3.27
C VAL A 96 -3.28 9.69 -3.29
N ILE A 97 -2.74 9.07 -2.25
CA ILE A 97 -2.63 7.61 -2.17
C ILE A 97 -4.03 7.00 -2.07
N LEU A 98 -4.90 7.51 -1.20
CA LEU A 98 -6.30 7.08 -1.14
C LEU A 98 -7.02 7.21 -2.49
N PHE A 99 -6.76 8.29 -3.24
CA PHE A 99 -7.27 8.44 -4.59
C PHE A 99 -6.77 7.34 -5.54
N ILE A 100 -5.48 6.96 -5.44
CA ILE A 100 -4.93 5.81 -6.19
C ILE A 100 -5.65 4.51 -5.79
N PHE A 101 -5.90 4.26 -4.50
CA PHE A 101 -6.68 3.09 -4.05
C PHE A 101 -8.08 3.07 -4.66
N LEU A 102 -8.79 4.20 -4.67
CA LEU A 102 -10.10 4.34 -5.29
C LEU A 102 -10.05 4.16 -6.82
N TRP A 103 -8.99 4.64 -7.47
CA TRP A 103 -8.81 4.52 -8.91
C TRP A 103 -8.51 3.08 -9.33
N ILE A 104 -7.65 2.38 -8.58
CA ILE A 104 -7.36 0.95 -8.79
C ILE A 104 -8.64 0.13 -8.67
N ARG A 105 -9.48 0.42 -7.66
CA ARG A 105 -10.79 -0.22 -7.49
C ARG A 105 -11.71 -0.03 -8.70
N ALA A 106 -11.68 1.14 -9.33
CA ALA A 106 -12.53 1.44 -10.47
C ALA A 106 -12.00 0.85 -11.80
N THR A 107 -10.69 0.61 -11.91
CA THR A 107 -10.04 0.28 -13.18
C THR A 107 -9.83 -1.22 -13.39
N PHE A 108 -9.54 -1.97 -12.32
CA PHE A 108 -9.14 -3.37 -12.46
C PHE A 108 -10.27 -4.36 -12.16
N PRO A 109 -10.44 -5.41 -13.01
CA PRO A 109 -11.27 -6.55 -12.69
C PRO A 109 -10.76 -7.32 -11.46
N ARG A 110 -11.64 -8.12 -10.85
CA ARG A 110 -11.29 -8.98 -9.71
C ARG A 110 -10.27 -10.06 -10.11
N TYR A 111 -9.27 -10.29 -9.27
CA TYR A 111 -8.32 -11.40 -9.41
C TYR A 111 -8.76 -12.62 -8.61
N ARG A 112 -8.50 -13.81 -9.15
CA ARG A 112 -8.75 -15.07 -8.45
C ARG A 112 -7.66 -15.33 -7.40
N TYR A 113 -8.02 -15.94 -6.27
CA TYR A 113 -7.10 -16.30 -5.18
C TYR A 113 -5.79 -16.95 -5.65
N ASP A 114 -5.89 -17.94 -6.54
CA ASP A 114 -4.73 -18.66 -7.08
C ASP A 114 -3.73 -17.76 -7.82
N GLN A 115 -4.23 -16.71 -8.48
CA GLN A 115 -3.41 -15.74 -9.22
C GLN A 115 -2.70 -14.78 -8.27
N ILE A 116 -3.39 -14.36 -7.21
CA ILE A 116 -2.84 -13.50 -6.15
C ILE A 116 -1.73 -14.24 -5.41
N MET A 117 -1.98 -15.50 -5.02
CA MET A 117 -0.99 -16.32 -4.32
C MET A 117 0.24 -16.56 -5.19
N ARG A 118 0.04 -16.79 -6.49
CA ARG A 118 1.15 -16.91 -7.46
C ARG A 118 1.93 -15.61 -7.59
N LEU A 119 1.27 -14.46 -7.63
CA LEU A 119 1.92 -13.14 -7.70
C LEU A 119 2.76 -12.88 -6.45
N GLY A 120 2.19 -13.11 -5.25
CA GLY A 120 2.89 -12.96 -3.99
C GLY A 120 4.13 -13.84 -3.89
N TRP A 121 3.97 -15.14 -4.12
CA TRP A 121 5.06 -16.11 -3.94
C TRP A 121 6.09 -16.12 -5.06
N LYS A 122 5.69 -15.96 -6.32
CA LYS A 122 6.62 -16.04 -7.45
C LYS A 122 7.22 -14.70 -7.84
N VAL A 123 6.59 -13.59 -7.51
CA VAL A 123 7.02 -12.25 -7.96
C VAL A 123 7.44 -11.38 -6.78
N PHE A 124 6.57 -11.15 -5.79
CA PHE A 124 6.90 -10.21 -4.71
C PHE A 124 8.02 -10.70 -3.81
N VAL A 125 7.95 -11.95 -3.32
CA VAL A 125 8.96 -12.49 -2.41
C VAL A 125 10.37 -12.51 -3.04
N PRO A 126 10.56 -13.01 -4.28
CA PRO A 126 11.89 -13.00 -4.92
C PRO A 126 12.41 -11.58 -5.20
N ILE A 127 11.54 -10.65 -5.60
CA ILE A 127 11.93 -9.25 -5.83
C ILE A 127 12.42 -8.61 -4.54
N CYS A 128 11.67 -8.73 -3.44
CA CYS A 128 12.08 -8.21 -2.14
C CYS A 128 13.42 -8.78 -1.68
N LEU A 129 13.60 -10.10 -1.83
CA LEU A 129 14.85 -10.80 -1.46
C LEU A 129 16.05 -10.35 -2.29
N LEU A 130 15.88 -10.14 -3.59
CA LEU A 130 16.94 -9.63 -4.47
C LEU A 130 17.26 -8.16 -4.21
N TRP A 131 16.28 -7.35 -3.83
CA TRP A 131 16.49 -5.92 -3.64
C TRP A 131 17.29 -5.57 -2.39
N ILE A 132 17.21 -6.40 -1.34
CA ILE A 132 17.97 -6.22 -0.08
C ILE A 132 19.49 -6.16 -0.34
N PRO A 133 20.15 -7.17 -0.96
CA PRO A 133 21.58 -7.10 -1.24
C PRO A 133 21.94 -6.01 -2.25
N VAL A 134 21.07 -5.71 -3.22
CA VAL A 134 21.29 -4.62 -4.19
C VAL A 134 21.39 -3.27 -3.48
N VAL A 135 20.45 -2.98 -2.57
CA VAL A 135 20.50 -1.75 -1.77
C VAL A 135 21.70 -1.77 -0.82
N GLY A 136 22.03 -2.91 -0.21
CA GLY A 136 23.21 -3.06 0.64
C GLY A 136 24.52 -2.72 -0.09
N ILE A 137 24.71 -3.23 -1.31
CA ILE A 137 25.87 -2.92 -2.14
C ILE A 137 25.87 -1.45 -2.57
N TRP A 138 24.71 -0.90 -2.93
CA TRP A 138 24.59 0.52 -3.30
C TRP A 138 25.02 1.42 -2.14
N MET A 139 24.58 1.15 -0.92
CA MET A 139 24.97 1.94 0.26
C MET A 139 26.47 1.94 0.54
N MET A 140 27.17 0.85 0.21
CA MET A 140 28.64 0.73 0.31
C MET A 140 29.37 1.40 -0.86
N SER A 141 28.69 1.57 -1.99
CA SER A 141 29.26 2.23 -3.18
C SER A 141 29.42 3.74 -2.98
N PRO A 142 30.33 4.41 -3.73
CA PRO A 142 30.54 5.85 -3.63
C PRO A 142 29.33 6.69 -4.09
N PHE A 143 28.33 6.07 -4.75
CA PHE A 143 27.11 6.72 -5.23
C PHE A 143 25.96 6.69 -4.20
N ASN A 144 26.29 6.71 -2.91
CA ASN A 144 25.28 6.68 -1.87
C ASN A 144 24.50 8.01 -1.81
N ILE A 145 23.21 7.95 -2.15
CA ILE A 145 22.27 9.09 -2.16
C ILE A 145 21.89 9.51 -0.72
N TRP A 146 22.18 8.67 0.28
CA TRP A 146 21.69 8.77 1.65
C TRP A 146 22.77 9.15 2.66
N LYS A 147 23.88 9.71 2.19
CA LYS A 147 24.94 10.27 3.04
C LYS A 147 24.56 11.65 3.58
#